data_AF-A0A7X8TFC3-F1
#
_entry.id   AF-A0A7X8TFC3-F1
#
_cell.length_a   1.000
_cell.length_b   1.000
_cell.length_c   1.000
_cell.angle_alpha   90.00
_cell.angle_beta   90.00
_cell.angle_gamma   90.00
#
_symmetry.space_group_name_H-M   'P 1'
#
loop_
_entity.id
_entity.type
_entity.pdbx_description
1 polymer ?
#
loop_
_entity_poly.entity_id
_entity_poly.type
_entity_poly.pdbx_seq_one_letter_code
_entity_poly.pdbx_strand_id
1 'polypeptide(L)'
;MKVTNEHIDAVYDATQTISLFSQILSDGEIGDRSAGEMSWLLGSVKKRLDPIIDLLERMQMKQERSSELGIADEIEALEKKLAALRAGRVDA
;
A
#
# COMPACT_ATOMS: atom_id res chain seq x y z
N MET A 1 -7.68 -6.04 -10.58
CA MET A 1 -8.01 -4.89 -9.73
C MET A 1 -7.15 -3.74 -10.20
N LYS A 2 -7.75 -2.62 -10.59
CA LYS A 2 -7.06 -1.50 -11.23
C LYS A 2 -7.29 -0.26 -10.36
N VAL A 3 -6.24 0.52 -10.14
CA VAL A 3 -6.38 1.86 -9.54
C VAL A 3 -7.22 2.72 -10.50
N THR A 4 -8.27 3.36 -9.98
CA THR A 4 -9.15 4.24 -10.75
C THR A 4 -8.84 5.69 -10.43
N ASN A 5 -9.36 6.60 -11.26
CA ASN A 5 -9.23 8.03 -10.99
C ASN A 5 -9.93 8.42 -9.69
N GLU A 6 -11.06 7.78 -9.34
CA GLU A 6 -11.73 8.08 -8.06
C GLU A 6 -10.86 7.77 -6.85
N HIS A 7 -9.98 6.75 -6.91
CA HIS A 7 -9.03 6.47 -5.84
C HIS A 7 -7.96 7.58 -5.74
N ILE A 8 -7.46 8.05 -6.88
CA ILE A 8 -6.46 9.13 -6.93
C ILE A 8 -7.06 10.41 -6.37
N ASP A 9 -8.26 10.76 -6.79
CA ASP A 9 -8.99 11.95 -6.34
C ASP A 9 -9.28 11.87 -4.84
N ALA A 10 -9.71 10.71 -4.33
CA ALA A 10 -9.97 10.53 -2.90
C ALA A 10 -8.71 10.69 -2.04
N VAL A 11 -7.55 10.20 -2.50
CA VAL A 11 -6.28 10.42 -1.79
C VAL A 11 -5.87 11.88 -1.88
N TYR A 12 -5.99 12.51 -3.04
CA TYR A 12 -5.67 13.92 -3.21
C TYR A 12 -6.53 14.80 -2.30
N ASP A 13 -7.86 14.65 -2.34
CA ASP A 13 -8.81 15.34 -1.48
C ASP A 13 -8.45 15.18 0.00
N ALA A 14 -8.09 13.95 0.40
CA ALA A 14 -7.70 13.66 1.77
C ALA A 14 -6.45 14.44 2.19
N THR A 15 -5.41 14.43 1.35
CA THR A 15 -4.15 15.14 1.63
C THR A 15 -4.35 16.65 1.70
N GLN A 16 -5.15 17.22 0.79
CA GLN A 16 -5.46 18.65 0.79
C GLN A 16 -6.29 19.04 2.03
N THR A 17 -7.29 18.23 2.39
CA THR A 17 -8.10 18.46 3.59
C THR A 17 -7.25 18.44 4.87
N ILE A 18 -6.36 17.45 5.00
CA ILE A 18 -5.45 17.35 6.15
C ILE A 18 -4.49 18.55 6.19
N SER A 19 -3.95 18.95 5.03
CA SER A 19 -3.05 20.10 4.93
C SER A 19 -3.74 21.40 5.37
N LEU A 20 -4.97 21.64 4.90
CA LEU A 20 -5.78 22.78 5.31
C LEU A 20 -6.03 22.78 6.83
N PHE A 21 -6.39 21.63 7.39
CA PHE A 21 -6.64 21.53 8.82
C PHE A 21 -5.38 21.73 9.66
N SER A 22 -4.22 21.29 9.17
CA SER A 22 -2.93 21.58 9.79
C SER A 22 -2.65 23.09 9.85
N GLN A 23 -3.01 23.83 8.80
CA GLN A 23 -2.85 25.29 8.77
C GLN A 23 -3.78 25.96 9.80
N ILE A 24 -5.07 25.61 9.79
CA ILE A 24 -6.07 26.14 10.73
C ILE A 24 -5.66 25.86 12.18
N LEU A 25 -5.14 24.66 12.47
CA LEU A 25 -4.63 24.30 13.79
C LEU A 25 -3.39 25.10 14.20
N SER A 26 -2.56 25.51 13.23
CA SER A 26 -1.37 26.31 13.49
C SER A 26 -1.70 27.78 13.81
N ASP A 27 -2.81 28.30 13.28
CA ASP A 27 -3.27 29.67 13.52
C ASP A 27 -3.86 29.88 14.93
N GLY A 28 -4.15 28.80 15.66
CA GLY A 28 -4.35 28.80 17.12
C GLY A 28 -5.74 29.18 17.64
N GLU A 29 -6.63 29.76 16.81
CA GLU A 29 -8.01 30.04 17.20
C GLU A 29 -9.01 29.15 16.44
N ILE A 30 -9.50 28.10 17.11
CA ILE A 30 -10.57 27.23 16.61
C ILE A 30 -11.70 27.21 17.63
N GLY A 31 -12.87 27.73 17.25
CA GLY A 31 -14.07 27.60 18.06
C GLY A 31 -14.68 26.20 17.99
N ASP A 32 -15.48 25.84 19.01
CA ASP A 32 -16.10 24.51 19.14
C ASP A 32 -16.90 24.08 17.90
N ARG A 33 -17.58 25.03 17.25
CA ARG A 33 -18.31 24.76 16.01
C ARG A 33 -17.36 24.37 14.88
N SER A 34 -16.31 25.15 14.64
CA SER A 34 -15.32 24.85 13.60
C SER A 34 -14.62 23.52 13.88
N ALA A 35 -14.29 23.23 15.14
CA ALA A 35 -13.73 21.94 15.53
C ALA A 35 -14.68 20.77 15.23
N GLY A 36 -15.97 20.94 15.49
CA GLY A 36 -17.00 19.95 15.16
C GLY A 36 -17.13 19.69 13.65
N GLU A 37 -17.14 20.75 12.85
CA GLU A 37 -17.20 20.66 11.38
C GLU A 37 -15.94 20.01 10.81
N MET A 38 -14.75 20.35 11.34
CA MET A 38 -13.49 19.71 10.97
C MET A 38 -13.47 18.22 11.31
N SER A 39 -13.93 17.85 12.50
CA SER A 39 -14.05 16.46 12.93
C SER A 39 -14.97 15.66 12.01
N TRP A 40 -16.11 16.22 11.63
CA TRP A 40 -17.03 15.59 10.68
C TRP A 40 -16.39 15.40 9.30
N LEU A 41 -15.68 16.41 8.78
CA LEU A 41 -15.02 16.32 7.48
C LEU A 41 -13.88 15.28 7.49
N LEU A 42 -13.07 15.22 8.55
CA LEU A 42 -12.06 14.16 8.72
C LEU A 42 -12.70 12.77 8.75
N GLY A 43 -13.84 12.64 9.43
CA GLY A 43 -14.61 11.39 9.45
C GLY A 43 -15.07 10.95 8.05
N SER A 44 -15.51 11.90 7.22
CA SER A 44 -15.88 11.64 5.82
C SER A 44 -14.67 11.22 4.97
N VAL A 45 -13.56 11.95 5.09
CA VAL A 45 -12.30 11.65 4.41
C VAL A 45 -11.81 10.25 4.77
N LYS A 46 -11.81 9.89 6.06
CA LYS A 46 -11.44 8.55 6.52
C LYS A 46 -12.25 7.46 5.82
N LYS A 47 -13.58 7.58 5.79
CA LYS A 47 -14.45 6.59 5.13
C LYS A 47 -14.16 6.44 3.63
N ARG A 48 -13.76 7.52 2.95
CA ARG A 48 -13.37 7.48 1.53
C ARG A 48 -12.03 6.79 1.32
N LEU A 49 -11.14 6.80 2.31
CA LEU A 49 -9.83 6.15 2.26
C LEU A 49 -9.87 4.65 2.59
N ASP A 50 -10.82 4.18 3.39
CA ASP A 50 -10.95 2.76 3.77
C ASP A 50 -10.83 1.78 2.57
N PRO A 51 -11.59 1.92 1.46
CA PRO A 51 -11.45 1.00 0.31
C PRO A 51 -10.09 1.08 -0.40
N ILE A 52 -9.37 2.19 -0.24
CA ILE A 52 -8.04 2.40 -0.83
C ILE A 52 -6.98 1.71 0.03
N ILE A 53 -7.12 1.76 1.35
CA ILE A 53 -6.27 1.01 2.28
C ILE A 53 -6.42 -0.49 2.01
N ASP A 54 -7.65 -1.00 1.93
CA ASP A 54 -7.92 -2.41 1.56
C ASP A 54 -7.29 -2.79 0.20
N LEU A 55 -7.35 -1.86 -0.77
CA LEU A 55 -6.75 -2.05 -2.09
C LEU A 55 -5.23 -2.18 -1.99
N LEU A 56 -4.57 -1.31 -1.22
CA LEU A 56 -3.12 -1.33 -1.01
C LEU A 56 -2.67 -2.60 -0.27
N GLU A 57 -3.39 -3.01 0.79
CA GLU A 57 -3.09 -4.24 1.52
C GLU A 57 -3.17 -5.47 0.61
N ARG A 58 -4.20 -5.57 -0.22
CA ARG A 58 -4.34 -6.65 -1.20
C ARG A 58 -3.24 -6.62 -2.27
N MET A 59 -2.76 -5.44 -2.63
CA MET A 59 -1.63 -5.31 -3.56
C MET A 59 -0.33 -5.77 -2.91
N GLN A 60 -0.08 -5.40 -1.66
CA GLN A 60 1.07 -5.85 -0.89
C GLN A 60 1.10 -7.38 -0.77
N MET A 61 0.00 -8.00 -0.37
CA MET A 61 -0.10 -9.47 -0.26
C MET A 61 0.19 -10.18 -1.59
N LYS A 62 -0.22 -9.60 -2.73
CA LYS A 62 0.08 -10.17 -4.05
C LYS A 62 1.55 -10.04 -4.41
N GLN A 63 2.17 -8.93 -4.06
CA GLN A 63 3.59 -8.69 -4.31
C GLN A 63 4.46 -9.65 -3.49
N GLU A 64 4.16 -9.81 -2.20
CA GLU A 64 4.83 -10.77 -1.31
C GLU A 64 4.72 -12.19 -1.87
N ARG A 65 3.50 -12.63 -2.22
CA ARG A 65 3.27 -13.95 -2.82
C ARG A 65 4.00 -14.14 -4.16
N SER A 66 4.06 -13.11 -4.99
CA SER A 66 4.81 -13.19 -6.26
C SER A 66 6.31 -13.29 -6.03
N SER A 67 6.83 -12.64 -4.99
CA SER A 67 8.24 -12.73 -4.60
C SER A 67 8.58 -14.13 -4.10
N GLU A 68 7.71 -14.74 -3.29
CA GLU A 68 7.90 -16.12 -2.79
C GLU A 68 7.93 -17.14 -3.92
N LEU A 69 7.04 -17.02 -4.90
CA LEU A 69 7.02 -17.90 -6.07
C LEU A 69 8.28 -17.73 -6.94
N GLY A 70 8.74 -16.50 -7.15
CA GLY A 70 9.98 -16.25 -7.90
C GLY A 70 11.21 -16.86 -7.22
N ILE A 71 11.28 -16.79 -5.88
CA ILE A 71 12.37 -17.42 -5.11
C ILE A 71 12.29 -18.95 -5.21
N ALA A 72 11.09 -19.53 -5.16
CA ALA A 72 10.91 -20.99 -5.29
C ALA A 72 11.39 -21.50 -6.66
N ASP A 73 11.05 -20.80 -7.74
CA ASP A 73 11.48 -21.15 -9.10
C ASP A 73 13.02 -21.06 -9.24
N GLU A 74 13.65 -20.04 -8.63
CA GLU A 74 15.11 -19.92 -8.59
C GLU A 74 15.79 -21.04 -7.80
N ILE A 75 15.22 -21.44 -6.65
CA ILE A 75 15.71 -22.57 -5.86
C ILE A 75 15.64 -23.85 -6.69
N GLU A 76 14.52 -24.13 -7.35
CA GLU A 76 14.38 -25.33 -8.18
C GLU A 76 15.40 -25.36 -9.33
N ALA A 77 15.64 -24.21 -9.96
CA ALA A 77 16.64 -24.09 -11.02
C ALA A 77 18.07 -24.33 -10.51
N LEU A 78 18.40 -23.85 -9.30
CA LEU A 78 19.70 -24.06 -8.66
C LEU A 78 19.88 -25.51 -8.21
N GLU A 79 18.83 -26.16 -7.69
CA GLU A 79 18.85 -27.58 -7.33
C GLU A 79 19.10 -28.46 -8.54
N LYS A 80 18.44 -28.19 -9.68
CA LYS A 80 18.70 -28.90 -10.94
C LYS A 80 20.14 -28.74 -11.42
N LYS A 81 20.71 -27.52 -11.35
CA LYS A 81 22.11 -27.27 -11.71
C LYS A 81 23.06 -28.02 -10.78
N LEU A 82 22.80 -28.02 -9.47
CA LEU A 82 23.62 -28.73 -8.49
C LEU A 82 23.57 -30.26 -8.72
N ALA A 83 22.39 -30.81 -9.03
CA ALA A 83 22.23 -32.21 -9.36
C ALA A 83 23.02 -32.61 -10.63
N ALA A 84 22.96 -31.79 -11.68
CA ALA A 84 23.73 -32.00 -12.91
C ALA A 84 25.25 -31.95 -12.68
N LEU A 85 25.73 -30.99 -11.87
CA LEU A 85 27.14 -30.90 -11.48
C LEU A 85 27.60 -32.10 -10.65
N ARG A 86 26.75 -32.60 -9.75
CA ARG A 86 27.04 -33.81 -8.97
C ARG A 86 27.12 -35.05 -9.85
N ALA A 87 26.20 -35.21 -10.81
CA ALA A 87 26.23 -36.32 -11.76
C ALA A 87 27.48 -36.29 -12.64
N GLY A 88 27.83 -35.13 -13.22
CA GLY A 88 29.02 -35.00 -14.08
C GLY A 88 30.36 -35.11 -13.34
N ARG A 89 30.38 -35.10 -12.00
CA ARG A 89 31.58 -35.29 -11.17
C ARG A 89 31.82 -36.76 -10.80
N VAL A 90 30.89 -37.65 -11.11
CA VAL A 90 31.00 -39.10 -10.85
C VAL A 90 31.60 -39.85 -12.05
N ASP A 91 31.61 -39.23 -13.23
CA ASP A 91 32.11 -39.81 -14.48
C ASP A 91 33.55 -39.36 -14.87
N ALA A 92 34.27 -38.68 -13.96
CA ALA A 92 35.67 -38.25 -14.13
C ALA A 92 36.56 -38.82 -13.03
#